data_AF-A0A9N9KWI4-F1
#
_entry.id   AF-A0A9N9KWI4-F1
#
_cell.length_a   1.000
_cell.length_b   1.000
_cell.length_c   1.000
_cell.angle_alpha   90.00
_cell.angle_beta   90.00
_cell.angle_gamma   90.00
#
_symmetry.space_group_name_H-M   'P 1'
#
loop_
_entity.id
_entity.type
_entity.pdbx_description
1 polymer ?
#
loop_
_entity_poly.entity_id
_entity_poly.type
_entity_poly.pdbx_seq_one_letter_code
_entity_poly.pdbx_strand_id
1 'polypeptide(L)'
;MAPPEFPNGMTLHSIGYAALKYPKLADECPVPLGNQLGVLQQFLSPTDRSHAIDQISSQYLDAFLEYQTSDDPLLNDKNSSQYYFSAVSALLSFLCTSPDVSLRVARYKEGAIAHDIVEKMLDPDFEKNMKKCDRKCPPPFQPATFDSDFGTMLQLLSTIMLWSEGRTVHPRVQELIPKLRQWKKTYKSSSVRTISNASERLVGQIEGTDPEMAEFVREQQQNHLICGVKSCRKQTGLTACAACKIQRYCGKDHQKADWKYHKHICKKGLAEDPEELPAMTSENLLAQTRP
;
A
#
# COMPACT_ATOMS: atom_id res chain seq x y z
N MET A 1 -19.12 12.93 0.94
CA MET A 1 -18.67 11.96 -0.06
C MET A 1 -19.82 11.67 -1.02
N ALA A 2 -19.63 11.63 -2.33
CA ALA A 2 -20.42 10.64 -3.07
C ALA A 2 -19.85 9.26 -2.66
N PRO A 3 -20.58 8.14 -2.80
CA PRO A 3 -19.96 6.81 -2.69
C PRO A 3 -18.66 6.78 -3.50
N PRO A 4 -17.65 6.02 -3.05
CA PRO A 4 -16.42 5.90 -3.83
C PRO A 4 -16.75 5.49 -5.26
N GLU A 5 -16.41 6.35 -6.23
CA GLU A 5 -16.42 5.95 -7.63
C GLU A 5 -15.05 5.35 -7.91
N PHE A 6 -14.85 4.10 -7.50
CA PHE A 6 -13.70 3.38 -8.00
C PHE A 6 -13.98 2.94 -9.43
N PRO A 7 -12.95 2.97 -10.30
CA PRO A 7 -13.08 2.51 -11.67
C PRO A 7 -13.47 1.03 -11.74
N ASN A 8 -14.12 0.66 -12.84
CA ASN A 8 -14.46 -0.73 -13.19
C ASN A 8 -15.27 -1.47 -12.12
N GLY A 9 -16.17 -0.78 -11.42
CA GLY A 9 -17.06 -1.40 -10.43
C GLY A 9 -16.35 -1.92 -9.17
N MET A 10 -15.08 -1.55 -8.95
CA MET A 10 -14.38 -1.87 -7.71
C MET A 10 -15.08 -1.21 -6.52
N THR A 11 -14.92 -1.81 -5.34
CA THR A 11 -15.48 -1.29 -4.09
C THR A 11 -14.41 -1.28 -3.01
N LEU A 12 -14.64 -0.53 -1.92
CA LEU A 12 -13.78 -0.65 -0.74
C LEU A 12 -13.74 -2.10 -0.23
N HIS A 13 -14.86 -2.81 -0.30
CA HIS A 13 -14.93 -4.22 0.10
C HIS A 13 -14.04 -5.09 -0.79
N SER A 14 -14.14 -4.97 -2.12
CA SER A 14 -13.35 -5.78 -3.06
C SER A 14 -11.85 -5.61 -2.86
N ILE A 15 -11.41 -4.38 -2.56
CA ILE A 15 -10.00 -4.04 -2.32
C ILE A 15 -9.53 -4.64 -0.99
N GLY A 16 -10.27 -4.41 0.08
CA GLY A 16 -9.93 -4.93 1.41
C GLY A 16 -9.93 -6.45 1.48
N TYR A 17 -10.93 -7.09 0.86
CA TYR A 17 -11.05 -8.54 0.80
C TYR A 17 -9.88 -9.16 0.03
N ALA A 18 -9.56 -8.64 -1.17
CA ALA A 18 -8.45 -9.14 -1.97
C ALA A 18 -7.08 -8.97 -1.28
N ALA A 19 -6.94 -7.98 -0.40
CA ALA A 19 -5.73 -7.79 0.40
C ALA A 19 -5.67 -8.77 1.59
N LEU A 20 -6.76 -8.93 2.35
CA LEU A 20 -6.77 -9.65 3.63
C LEU A 20 -7.10 -11.14 3.53
N LYS A 21 -7.74 -11.59 2.45
CA LYS A 21 -8.20 -12.99 2.30
C LYS A 21 -7.45 -13.77 1.20
N TYR A 22 -6.38 -13.21 0.66
CA TYR A 22 -5.52 -13.90 -0.31
C TYR A 22 -5.02 -15.26 0.24
N PRO A 23 -4.91 -16.32 -0.58
CA PRO A 23 -5.30 -16.42 -1.99
C PRO A 23 -6.78 -16.79 -2.20
N LYS A 24 -7.56 -16.94 -1.13
CA LYS A 24 -8.97 -17.32 -1.17
C LYS A 24 -9.84 -16.09 -1.47
N LEU A 25 -9.90 -15.72 -2.73
CA LEU A 25 -10.82 -14.69 -3.21
C LEU A 25 -12.26 -15.22 -3.17
N ALA A 26 -13.21 -14.35 -2.85
CA ALA A 26 -14.63 -14.69 -2.90
C ALA A 26 -15.10 -14.75 -4.35
N ASP A 27 -16.11 -15.56 -4.64
CA ASP A 27 -16.63 -15.75 -6.00
C ASP A 27 -17.19 -14.45 -6.59
N GLU A 28 -17.79 -13.60 -5.74
CA GLU A 28 -18.29 -12.28 -6.10
C GLU A 28 -17.18 -11.22 -6.26
N CYS A 29 -15.96 -11.51 -5.80
CA CYS A 29 -14.80 -10.63 -5.90
C CYS A 29 -13.55 -11.40 -6.37
N PRO A 30 -13.56 -11.97 -7.60
CA PRO A 30 -12.49 -12.83 -8.07
C PRO A 30 -11.26 -12.05 -8.55
N VAL A 31 -11.26 -10.72 -8.43
CA VAL A 31 -10.21 -9.86 -8.98
C VAL A 31 -9.02 -9.78 -8.02
N PRO A 32 -7.82 -10.21 -8.42
CA PRO A 32 -6.63 -10.14 -7.59
C PRO A 32 -6.24 -8.70 -7.28
N LEU A 33 -5.66 -8.48 -6.10
CA LEU A 33 -5.27 -7.15 -5.66
C LEU A 33 -4.30 -6.46 -6.63
N GLY A 34 -3.35 -7.18 -7.23
CA GLY A 34 -2.40 -6.59 -8.18
C GLY A 34 -3.10 -5.91 -9.37
N ASN A 35 -4.18 -6.52 -9.86
CA ASN A 35 -5.01 -5.93 -10.93
C ASN A 35 -5.79 -4.73 -10.43
N GLN A 36 -6.38 -4.80 -9.22
CA GLN A 36 -7.09 -3.68 -8.62
C GLN A 36 -6.14 -2.47 -8.44
N LEU A 37 -4.93 -2.70 -7.93
CA LEU A 37 -3.89 -1.66 -7.79
C LEU A 37 -3.49 -1.04 -9.13
N GLY A 38 -3.30 -1.85 -10.17
CA GLY A 38 -3.02 -1.35 -11.52
C GLY A 38 -4.11 -0.40 -12.01
N VAL A 39 -5.39 -0.74 -11.77
CA VAL A 39 -6.51 0.13 -12.14
C VAL A 39 -6.48 1.44 -11.34
N LEU A 40 -6.29 1.37 -10.00
CA LEU A 40 -6.19 2.57 -9.16
C LEU A 40 -5.04 3.50 -9.57
N GLN A 41 -3.92 2.94 -10.04
CA GLN A 41 -2.76 3.69 -10.47
C GLN A 41 -2.91 4.31 -11.87
N GLN A 42 -3.63 3.66 -12.78
CA GLN A 42 -3.71 4.09 -14.18
C GLN A 42 -4.95 4.92 -14.51
N PHE A 43 -6.09 4.61 -13.90
CA PHE A 43 -7.38 5.18 -14.32
C PHE A 43 -7.87 6.33 -13.43
N LEU A 44 -7.28 6.52 -12.25
CA LEU A 44 -7.63 7.65 -11.39
C LEU A 44 -6.76 8.86 -11.69
N SER A 45 -7.41 10.02 -11.81
CA SER A 45 -6.75 11.32 -11.74
C SER A 45 -5.93 11.43 -10.45
N PRO A 46 -4.87 12.27 -10.38
CA PRO A 46 -4.10 12.44 -9.15
C PRO A 46 -4.97 12.76 -7.94
N THR A 47 -6.00 13.58 -8.13
CA THR A 47 -6.91 13.98 -7.06
C THR A 47 -7.84 12.86 -6.62
N ASP A 48 -8.43 12.13 -7.56
CA ASP A 48 -9.32 11.00 -7.22
C ASP A 48 -8.54 9.85 -6.59
N ARG A 49 -7.26 9.70 -6.97
CA ARG A 49 -6.33 8.76 -6.34
C ARG A 49 -6.06 9.13 -4.89
N SER A 50 -5.79 10.40 -4.57
CA SER A 50 -5.67 10.85 -3.18
C SER A 50 -6.92 10.54 -2.36
N HIS A 51 -8.10 10.78 -2.90
CA HIS A 51 -9.35 10.40 -2.23
C HIS A 51 -9.49 8.89 -2.03
N ALA A 52 -9.14 8.08 -3.04
CA ALA A 52 -9.14 6.62 -2.93
C ALA A 52 -8.19 6.13 -1.83
N ILE A 53 -6.97 6.67 -1.78
CA ILE A 53 -5.98 6.36 -0.75
C ILE A 53 -6.53 6.70 0.64
N ASP A 54 -7.11 7.89 0.82
CA ASP A 54 -7.67 8.32 2.10
C ASP A 54 -8.83 7.43 2.56
N GLN A 55 -9.70 7.00 1.64
CA GLN A 55 -10.84 6.13 1.95
C GLN A 55 -10.38 4.71 2.32
N ILE A 56 -9.54 4.11 1.49
CA ILE A 56 -8.98 2.76 1.75
C ILE A 56 -8.23 2.77 3.08
N SER A 57 -7.36 3.76 3.29
CA SER A 57 -6.58 3.88 4.52
C SER A 57 -7.43 4.19 5.75
N SER A 58 -8.45 5.04 5.60
CA SER A 58 -9.39 5.33 6.71
C SER A 58 -10.12 4.08 7.16
N GLN A 59 -10.38 3.14 6.25
CA GLN A 59 -11.05 1.89 6.57
C GLN A 59 -10.10 0.82 7.10
N TYR A 60 -9.03 0.55 6.37
CA TYR A 60 -8.31 -0.70 6.53
C TYR A 60 -6.91 -0.57 7.11
N LEU A 61 -6.35 0.64 7.26
CA LEU A 61 -4.96 0.77 7.67
C LEU A 61 -4.65 0.02 8.97
N ASP A 62 -5.51 0.11 9.98
CA ASP A 62 -5.32 -0.59 11.26
C ASP A 62 -5.31 -2.11 11.05
N ALA A 63 -6.29 -2.65 10.30
CA ALA A 63 -6.38 -4.07 9.98
C ALA A 63 -5.20 -4.58 9.13
N PHE A 64 -4.69 -3.77 8.20
CA PHE A 64 -3.51 -4.10 7.39
C PHE A 64 -2.24 -4.18 8.24
N LEU A 65 -2.04 -3.22 9.14
CA LEU A 65 -0.89 -3.22 10.04
C LEU A 65 -0.95 -4.41 11.01
N GLU A 66 -2.14 -4.72 11.54
CA GLU A 66 -2.36 -5.87 12.41
C GLU A 66 -2.10 -7.19 11.67
N TYR A 67 -2.70 -7.38 10.49
CA TYR A 67 -2.47 -8.57 9.67
C TYR A 67 -0.98 -8.74 9.33
N GLN A 68 -0.31 -7.69 8.86
CA GLN A 68 1.10 -7.77 8.42
C GLN A 68 2.07 -8.11 9.57
N THR A 69 1.64 -7.97 10.82
CA THR A 69 2.43 -8.31 12.02
C THR A 69 1.80 -9.42 12.85
N SER A 70 0.91 -10.21 12.23
CA SER A 70 0.22 -11.34 12.87
C SER A 70 0.96 -12.66 12.66
N ASP A 71 0.48 -13.68 13.37
CA ASP A 71 0.95 -15.07 13.23
C ASP A 71 0.26 -15.82 12.07
N ASP A 72 -0.25 -15.11 11.06
CA ASP A 72 -0.88 -15.75 9.89
C ASP A 72 0.10 -16.76 9.24
N PRO A 73 -0.33 -18.01 9.00
CA PRO A 73 0.55 -19.05 8.46
C PRO A 73 1.21 -18.67 7.13
N LEU A 74 0.52 -17.90 6.27
CA LEU A 74 1.04 -17.51 4.96
C LEU A 74 2.14 -16.45 5.06
N LEU A 75 2.11 -15.60 6.09
CA LEU A 75 3.14 -14.59 6.35
C LEU A 75 4.41 -15.20 6.97
N ASN A 76 4.30 -16.43 7.50
CA ASN A 76 5.36 -17.12 8.22
C ASN A 76 5.90 -18.38 7.49
N ASP A 77 5.36 -18.71 6.31
CA ASP A 77 5.83 -19.82 5.46
C ASP A 77 6.79 -19.34 4.37
N LYS A 78 8.08 -19.69 4.47
CA LYS A 78 9.12 -19.34 3.48
C LYS A 78 8.86 -19.86 2.05
N ASN A 79 7.91 -20.77 1.85
CA ASN A 79 7.50 -21.24 0.53
C ASN A 79 6.35 -20.41 -0.06
N SER A 80 5.65 -19.63 0.76
CA SER A 80 4.59 -18.72 0.36
C SER A 80 5.17 -17.42 -0.22
N SER A 81 4.59 -16.93 -1.32
CA SER A 81 4.90 -15.57 -1.80
C SER A 81 4.51 -14.50 -0.78
N GLN A 82 3.50 -14.76 0.05
CA GLN A 82 3.05 -13.81 1.08
C GLN A 82 4.06 -13.61 2.20
N TYR A 83 4.94 -14.59 2.46
CA TYR A 83 6.05 -14.41 3.40
C TYR A 83 6.98 -13.30 2.93
N TYR A 84 7.36 -13.28 1.66
CA TYR A 84 8.27 -12.25 1.14
C TYR A 84 7.57 -10.92 0.87
N PHE A 85 6.42 -10.97 0.21
CA PHE A 85 5.67 -9.77 -0.14
C PHE A 85 4.18 -10.08 -0.24
N SER A 86 3.46 -9.74 0.83
CA SER A 86 2.02 -10.01 0.92
C SER A 86 1.18 -9.07 0.06
N ALA A 87 -0.06 -9.46 -0.21
CA ALA A 87 -1.05 -8.59 -0.83
C ALA A 87 -1.25 -7.30 0.02
N VAL A 88 -1.31 -7.43 1.35
CA VAL A 88 -1.34 -6.28 2.26
C VAL A 88 -0.12 -5.37 2.10
N SER A 89 1.09 -5.93 1.99
CA SER A 89 2.31 -5.14 1.75
C SER A 89 2.28 -4.39 0.42
N ALA A 90 1.76 -5.01 -0.64
CA ALA A 90 1.54 -4.35 -1.93
C ALA A 90 0.59 -3.14 -1.79
N LEU A 91 -0.52 -3.32 -1.09
CA LEU A 91 -1.48 -2.24 -0.86
C LEU A 91 -0.90 -1.15 0.05
N LEU A 92 -0.21 -1.50 1.14
CA LEU A 92 0.49 -0.53 1.99
C LEU A 92 1.49 0.31 1.20
N SER A 93 2.25 -0.31 0.29
CA SER A 93 3.17 0.44 -0.59
C SER A 93 2.44 1.46 -1.47
N PHE A 94 1.24 1.14 -1.96
CA PHE A 94 0.41 2.09 -2.70
C PHE A 94 -0.12 3.21 -1.79
N LEU A 95 -0.57 2.88 -0.58
CA LEU A 95 -1.15 3.86 0.36
C LEU A 95 -0.09 4.81 0.96
N CYS A 96 1.17 4.38 1.04
CA CYS A 96 2.32 5.18 1.47
C CYS A 96 2.70 6.31 0.49
N THR A 97 1.88 6.63 -0.52
CA THR A 97 1.93 7.95 -1.17
C THR A 97 1.36 9.05 -0.27
N SER A 98 0.48 8.70 0.67
CA SER A 98 -0.01 9.62 1.71
C SER A 98 1.04 9.76 2.82
N PRO A 99 1.35 11.00 3.26
CA PRO A 99 2.29 11.22 4.36
C PRO A 99 1.76 10.68 5.68
N ASP A 100 0.45 10.78 5.93
CA ASP A 100 -0.17 10.27 7.16
C ASP A 100 -0.08 8.74 7.25
N VAL A 101 -0.30 8.06 6.13
CA VAL A 101 -0.13 6.60 6.06
C VAL A 101 1.32 6.23 6.26
N SER A 102 2.24 6.89 5.54
CA SER A 102 3.68 6.59 5.61
C SER A 102 4.22 6.72 7.03
N LEU A 103 3.83 7.78 7.75
CA LEU A 103 4.21 8.00 9.13
C LEU A 103 3.67 6.89 10.06
N ARG A 104 2.40 6.49 9.86
CA ARG A 104 1.78 5.43 10.66
C ARG A 104 2.42 4.06 10.41
N VAL A 105 2.70 3.72 9.14
CA VAL A 105 3.40 2.47 8.77
C VAL A 105 4.82 2.46 9.36
N ALA A 106 5.57 3.55 9.22
CA ALA A 106 6.95 3.63 9.72
C ALA A 106 7.05 3.50 11.25
N ARG A 107 6.04 3.97 11.99
CA ARG A 107 6.03 3.97 13.46
C ARG A 107 5.27 2.79 14.07
N TYR A 108 4.61 1.96 13.26
CA TYR A 108 3.77 0.89 13.78
C TYR A 108 4.60 -0.14 14.56
N LYS A 109 4.20 -0.41 15.81
CA LYS A 109 4.89 -1.31 16.75
C LYS A 109 6.42 -1.12 16.70
N GLU A 110 6.88 0.11 16.87
CA GLU A 110 8.32 0.46 16.88
C GLU A 110 9.08 0.10 15.59
N GLY A 111 8.39 0.11 14.44
CA GLY A 111 9.00 -0.17 13.14
C GLY A 111 8.97 -1.65 12.76
N ALA A 112 8.05 -2.44 13.33
CA ALA A 112 7.93 -3.87 13.09
C ALA A 112 7.91 -4.27 11.60
N ILE A 113 7.25 -3.46 10.74
CA ILE A 113 7.21 -3.72 9.29
C ILE A 113 8.60 -3.59 8.66
N ALA A 114 9.37 -2.57 9.06
CA ALA A 114 10.73 -2.40 8.54
C ALA A 114 11.64 -3.52 9.04
N HIS A 115 11.49 -3.91 10.31
CA HIS A 115 12.24 -5.01 10.91
C HIS A 115 12.02 -6.32 10.16
N ASP A 116 10.76 -6.67 9.90
CA ASP A 116 10.39 -7.87 9.14
C ASP A 116 11.01 -7.88 7.72
N ILE A 117 10.88 -6.76 6.99
CA ILE A 117 11.44 -6.64 5.64
C ILE A 117 12.97 -6.76 5.66
N VAL A 118 13.65 -6.10 6.61
CA VAL A 118 15.12 -6.12 6.71
C VAL A 118 15.62 -7.53 7.04
N GLU A 119 15.03 -8.21 8.02
CA GLU A 119 15.42 -9.59 8.37
C GLU A 119 15.21 -10.56 7.21
N LYS A 120 14.10 -10.44 6.48
CA LYS A 120 13.86 -11.22 5.25
C LYS A 120 14.92 -10.96 4.19
N MET A 121 15.26 -9.70 3.93
CA MET A 121 16.28 -9.33 2.94
C MET A 121 17.70 -9.77 3.33
N LEU A 122 17.99 -9.88 4.63
CA LEU A 122 19.28 -10.35 5.15
C LEU A 122 19.46 -11.88 5.00
N ASP A 123 18.37 -12.65 4.88
CA ASP A 123 18.45 -14.10 4.61
C ASP A 123 19.34 -14.37 3.38
N PRO A 124 20.37 -15.24 3.47
CA PRO A 124 21.29 -15.52 2.36
C PRO A 124 20.60 -16.07 1.11
N ASP A 125 19.54 -16.87 1.27
CA ASP A 125 18.78 -17.48 0.19
C ASP A 125 17.55 -16.64 -0.21
N PHE A 126 17.37 -15.43 0.34
CA PHE A 126 16.23 -14.54 0.10
C PHE A 126 15.80 -14.48 -1.38
N GLU A 127 16.71 -14.07 -2.27
CA GLU A 127 16.39 -13.87 -3.69
C GLU A 127 15.99 -15.19 -4.37
N LYS A 128 16.73 -16.25 -4.08
CA LYS A 128 16.53 -17.59 -4.64
C LYS A 128 15.18 -18.16 -4.20
N ASN A 129 14.82 -17.99 -2.93
CA ASN A 129 13.56 -18.51 -2.42
C ASN A 129 12.37 -17.68 -2.89
N MET A 130 12.48 -16.34 -2.88
CA MET A 130 11.43 -15.45 -3.39
C MET A 130 11.15 -15.67 -4.89
N LYS A 131 12.16 -16.01 -5.69
CA LYS A 131 11.99 -16.38 -7.11
C LYS A 131 11.22 -17.69 -7.29
N LYS A 132 11.34 -18.64 -6.36
CA LYS A 132 10.68 -19.96 -6.43
C LYS A 132 9.22 -19.94 -5.98
N CYS A 133 8.81 -18.94 -5.21
CA CYS A 133 7.44 -18.86 -4.70
C CYS A 133 6.42 -18.77 -5.83
N ASP A 134 5.37 -19.58 -5.72
CA ASP A 134 4.20 -19.46 -6.56
C ASP A 134 3.40 -18.22 -6.17
N ARG A 135 2.93 -17.49 -7.19
CA ARG A 135 2.11 -16.29 -7.05
C ARG A 135 0.76 -16.63 -7.65
N LYS A 136 -0.09 -17.27 -6.84
CA LYS A 136 -1.41 -17.71 -7.27
C LYS A 136 -2.20 -16.53 -7.82
N CYS A 137 -2.76 -16.72 -9.01
CA CYS A 137 -3.59 -15.75 -9.68
C CYS A 137 -4.66 -16.50 -10.50
N PRO A 138 -5.96 -16.25 -10.26
CA PRO A 138 -7.03 -16.87 -11.04
C PRO A 138 -7.00 -16.36 -12.51
N PRO A 139 -7.27 -17.22 -13.50
CA PRO A 139 -7.50 -16.79 -14.87
C PRO A 139 -8.66 -15.77 -14.96
N PRO A 140 -8.61 -14.79 -15.89
CA PRO A 140 -7.61 -14.59 -16.94
C PRO A 140 -6.41 -13.72 -16.50
N PHE A 141 -6.27 -13.44 -15.20
CA PHE A 141 -5.26 -12.51 -14.71
C PHE A 141 -3.86 -13.14 -14.69
N GLN A 142 -2.86 -12.33 -14.98
CA GLN A 142 -1.47 -12.75 -14.88
C GLN A 142 -0.99 -12.63 -13.44
N PRO A 143 -0.20 -13.60 -12.94
CA PRO A 143 0.40 -13.50 -11.63
C PRO A 143 1.39 -12.33 -11.57
N ALA A 144 1.58 -11.77 -10.37
CA ALA A 144 2.67 -10.85 -10.13
C ALA A 144 4.01 -11.52 -10.49
N THR A 145 5.01 -10.72 -10.84
CA THR A 145 6.36 -11.22 -11.12
C THR A 145 7.26 -11.01 -9.92
N PHE A 146 8.32 -11.83 -9.82
CA PHE A 146 9.37 -11.60 -8.84
C PHE A 146 9.91 -10.16 -8.87
N ASP A 147 10.19 -9.63 -10.07
CA ASP A 147 10.75 -8.29 -10.22
C ASP A 147 9.81 -7.19 -9.70
N SER A 148 8.50 -7.36 -9.93
CA SER A 148 7.47 -6.43 -9.45
C SER A 148 7.36 -6.43 -7.93
N ASP A 149 7.25 -7.61 -7.31
CA ASP A 149 7.14 -7.72 -5.86
C ASP A 149 8.40 -7.22 -5.17
N PHE A 150 9.57 -7.61 -5.67
CA PHE A 150 10.84 -7.23 -5.04
C PHE A 150 11.11 -5.73 -5.18
N GLY A 151 10.85 -5.15 -6.36
CA GLY A 151 10.95 -3.71 -6.58
C GLY A 151 10.01 -2.93 -5.67
N THR A 152 8.77 -3.38 -5.52
CA THR A 152 7.78 -2.75 -4.63
C THR A 152 8.17 -2.87 -3.16
N MET A 153 8.69 -4.01 -2.73
CA MET A 153 9.17 -4.18 -1.36
C MET A 153 10.33 -3.24 -1.02
N LEU A 154 11.30 -3.07 -1.92
CA LEU A 154 12.39 -2.10 -1.76
C LEU A 154 11.85 -0.66 -1.73
N GLN A 155 10.84 -0.35 -2.55
CA GLN A 155 10.18 0.95 -2.54
C GLN A 155 9.47 1.21 -1.20
N LEU A 156 8.76 0.23 -0.65
CA LEU A 156 8.10 0.31 0.65
C LEU A 156 9.11 0.55 1.77
N LEU A 157 10.19 -0.23 1.83
CA LEU A 157 11.25 -0.04 2.82
C LEU A 157 11.85 1.36 2.72
N SER A 158 12.12 1.82 1.49
CA SER A 158 12.66 3.15 1.24
C SER A 158 11.74 4.27 1.73
N THR A 159 10.43 4.11 1.56
CA THR A 159 9.45 5.06 2.10
C THR A 159 9.39 5.00 3.63
N ILE A 160 9.45 3.81 4.24
CA ILE A 160 9.49 3.67 5.70
C ILE A 160 10.72 4.36 6.29
N MET A 161 11.89 4.17 5.67
CA MET A 161 13.13 4.83 6.09
C MET A 161 13.01 6.36 6.04
N LEU A 162 12.44 6.90 4.95
CA LEU A 162 12.20 8.34 4.81
C LEU A 162 11.35 8.91 5.96
N TRP A 163 10.34 8.16 6.41
CA TRP A 163 9.40 8.58 7.47
C TRP A 163 9.78 8.12 8.88
N SER A 164 10.95 7.53 9.06
CA SER A 164 11.44 7.12 10.38
C SER A 164 12.05 8.27 11.18
N GLU A 165 12.15 9.48 10.63
CA GLU A 165 12.50 10.73 11.34
C GLU A 165 13.79 10.64 12.19
N GLY A 166 14.84 10.02 11.65
CA GLY A 166 16.11 9.87 12.35
C GLY A 166 16.13 8.76 13.41
N ARG A 167 15.04 8.01 13.57
CA ARG A 167 15.04 6.77 14.36
C ARG A 167 15.78 5.69 13.59
N THR A 168 16.48 4.84 14.33
CA THR A 168 17.03 3.61 13.78
C THR A 168 15.89 2.72 13.30
N VAL A 169 15.80 2.53 11.98
CA VAL A 169 14.77 1.71 11.32
C VAL A 169 14.91 0.24 11.69
N HIS A 170 16.14 -0.25 11.77
CA HIS A 170 16.50 -1.60 12.17
C HIS A 170 17.98 -1.64 12.61
N PRO A 171 18.35 -2.36 13.70
CA PRO A 171 19.74 -2.39 14.18
C PRO A 171 20.76 -2.90 13.14
N ARG A 172 20.31 -3.81 12.26
CA ARG A 172 21.15 -4.45 11.23
C ARG A 172 20.97 -3.88 9.83
N VAL A 173 20.32 -2.73 9.68
CA VAL A 173 20.01 -2.16 8.35
C VAL A 173 21.28 -1.93 7.51
N GLN A 174 22.41 -1.62 8.15
CA GLN A 174 23.70 -1.42 7.50
C GLN A 174 24.21 -2.69 6.79
N GLU A 175 23.85 -3.88 7.28
CA GLU A 175 24.22 -5.16 6.66
C GLU A 175 23.56 -5.38 5.28
N LEU A 176 22.55 -4.58 4.91
CA LEU A 176 21.93 -4.64 3.59
C LEU A 176 22.77 -3.98 2.49
N ILE A 177 23.70 -3.07 2.82
CA ILE A 177 24.46 -2.31 1.80
C ILE A 177 25.14 -3.21 0.76
N PRO A 178 25.88 -4.28 1.13
CA PRO A 178 26.52 -5.15 0.14
C PRO A 178 25.51 -5.80 -0.82
N LYS A 179 24.37 -6.27 -0.29
CA LYS A 179 23.28 -6.87 -1.07
C LYS A 179 22.63 -5.85 -2.01
N LEU A 180 22.31 -4.65 -1.53
CA LEU A 180 21.72 -3.58 -2.34
C LEU A 180 22.65 -3.16 -3.48
N ARG A 181 23.96 -3.02 -3.23
CA ARG A 181 24.96 -2.73 -4.28
C ARG A 181 25.04 -3.85 -5.31
N GLN A 182 24.98 -5.12 -4.87
CA GLN A 182 24.92 -6.27 -5.76
C GLN A 182 23.64 -6.25 -6.61
N TRP A 183 22.46 -6.07 -6.01
CA TRP A 183 21.18 -6.02 -6.71
C TRP A 183 21.11 -4.86 -7.70
N LYS A 184 21.61 -3.67 -7.34
CA LYS A 184 21.75 -2.56 -8.29
C LYS A 184 22.49 -2.99 -9.55
N LYS A 185 23.62 -3.69 -9.41
CA LYS A 185 24.42 -4.17 -10.55
C LYS A 185 23.68 -5.27 -11.34
N THR A 186 23.11 -6.25 -10.66
CA THR A 186 22.41 -7.40 -11.26
C THR A 186 21.18 -6.95 -12.06
N TYR A 187 20.39 -6.03 -11.52
CA TYR A 187 19.10 -5.62 -12.10
C TYR A 187 19.17 -4.31 -12.91
N LYS A 188 20.37 -3.75 -13.14
CA LYS A 188 20.56 -2.52 -13.93
C LYS A 188 19.93 -2.61 -15.34
N SER A 189 19.96 -3.80 -15.93
CA SER A 189 19.44 -4.09 -17.27
C SER A 189 18.14 -4.88 -17.26
N SER A 190 17.49 -5.07 -16.09
CA SER A 190 16.16 -5.69 -16.05
C SER A 190 15.16 -4.82 -16.81
N SER A 191 14.14 -5.47 -17.38
CA SER A 191 12.96 -4.79 -17.95
C SER A 191 12.28 -3.88 -16.93
N VAL A 192 12.40 -4.21 -15.63
CA VAL A 192 11.90 -3.42 -14.51
C VAL A 192 13.09 -2.80 -13.77
N ARG A 193 13.41 -1.54 -14.09
CA ARG A 193 14.50 -0.79 -13.44
C ARG A 193 14.26 -0.47 -11.96
N THR A 194 13.05 -0.76 -11.45
CA THR A 194 12.64 -0.45 -10.08
C THR A 194 13.57 -1.05 -9.03
N ILE A 195 14.01 -2.32 -9.18
CA ILE A 195 14.94 -2.93 -8.22
C ILE A 195 16.27 -2.16 -8.17
N SER A 196 16.85 -1.86 -9.33
CA SER A 196 18.11 -1.14 -9.41
C SER A 196 18.01 0.25 -8.78
N ASN A 197 16.97 1.01 -9.16
CA ASN A 197 16.76 2.38 -8.68
C ASN A 197 16.45 2.41 -7.18
N ALA A 198 15.61 1.51 -6.70
CA ALA A 198 15.26 1.44 -5.28
C ALA A 198 16.47 0.98 -4.44
N SER A 199 17.30 0.06 -4.94
CA SER A 199 18.52 -0.38 -4.26
C SER A 199 19.52 0.76 -4.13
N GLU A 200 19.74 1.54 -5.19
CA GLU A 200 20.60 2.73 -5.15
C GLU A 200 20.12 3.76 -4.12
N ARG A 201 18.83 4.06 -4.13
CA ARG A 201 18.23 5.00 -3.19
C ARG A 201 18.36 4.51 -1.74
N LEU A 202 18.13 3.23 -1.48
CA LEU A 202 18.28 2.63 -0.14
C LEU A 202 19.72 2.71 0.36
N VAL A 203 20.72 2.47 -0.49
CA VAL A 203 22.13 2.66 -0.10
C VAL A 203 22.36 4.10 0.38
N GLY A 204 21.90 5.10 -0.40
CA GLY A 204 21.97 6.50 0.00
C GLY A 204 21.21 6.81 1.30
N GLN A 205 20.06 6.17 1.53
CA GLN A 205 19.31 6.31 2.78
C GLN A 205 20.00 5.71 4.00
N ILE A 206 20.67 4.57 3.83
CA ILE A 206 21.38 3.88 4.90
C ILE A 206 22.70 4.59 5.24
N GLU A 207 23.44 5.06 4.23
CA GLU A 207 24.72 5.77 4.40
C GLU A 207 24.53 7.24 4.82
N GLY A 208 23.31 7.76 4.69
CA GLY A 208 22.93 9.12 5.07
C GLY A 208 22.32 9.86 3.90
N THR A 209 21.00 10.10 3.94
CA THR A 209 20.35 11.00 2.99
C THR A 209 20.55 12.44 3.42
N ASP A 210 20.85 13.29 2.45
CA ASP A 210 20.81 14.74 2.62
C ASP A 210 19.47 15.18 3.23
N PRO A 211 19.46 15.82 4.41
CA PRO A 211 18.24 16.27 5.07
C PRO A 211 17.36 17.14 4.18
N GLU A 212 17.95 17.98 3.32
CA GLU A 212 17.19 18.85 2.40
C GLU A 212 16.44 18.02 1.36
N MET A 213 17.11 17.02 0.77
CA MET A 213 16.45 16.07 -0.16
C MET A 213 15.34 15.28 0.54
N ALA A 214 15.55 14.83 1.78
CA ALA A 214 14.54 14.09 2.54
C ALA A 214 13.33 14.98 2.87
N GLU A 215 13.54 16.25 3.20
CA GLU A 215 12.47 17.23 3.40
C GLU A 215 11.72 17.51 2.10
N PHE A 216 12.43 17.73 0.99
CA PHE A 216 11.84 17.91 -0.33
C PHE A 216 10.92 16.75 -0.73
N VAL A 217 11.38 15.50 -0.58
CA VAL A 217 10.55 14.32 -0.92
C VAL A 217 9.31 14.25 -0.03
N ARG A 218 9.44 14.58 1.27
CA ARG A 218 8.28 14.62 2.19
C ARG A 218 7.31 15.75 1.83
N GLU A 219 7.81 16.91 1.42
CA GLU A 219 6.99 18.03 0.94
C GLU A 219 6.22 17.64 -0.33
N GLN A 220 6.84 16.93 -1.27
CA GLN A 220 6.13 16.40 -2.44
C GLN A 220 4.99 15.44 -2.05
N GLN A 221 5.15 14.67 -0.96
CA GLN A 221 4.05 13.84 -0.45
C GLN A 221 2.94 14.66 0.23
N GLN A 222 3.23 15.83 0.80
CA GLN A 222 2.20 16.74 1.34
C GLN A 222 1.20 17.16 0.26
N ASN A 223 1.62 17.24 -1.01
CA ASN A 223 0.73 17.53 -2.15
C ASN A 223 -0.35 16.45 -2.38
N HIS A 224 -0.24 15.28 -1.74
CA HIS A 224 -1.27 14.25 -1.80
C HIS A 224 -2.39 14.47 -0.79
N LEU A 225 -2.21 15.36 0.20
CA LEU A 225 -3.24 15.68 1.18
C LEU A 225 -4.36 16.49 0.52
N ILE A 226 -5.60 16.06 0.75
CA ILE A 226 -6.77 16.73 0.21
C ILE A 226 -7.95 16.70 1.19
N CYS A 227 -8.81 17.71 1.11
CA CYS A 227 -10.08 17.73 1.84
C CYS A 227 -10.99 16.57 1.37
N GLY A 228 -11.56 15.78 2.30
CA GLY A 228 -12.38 14.60 1.98
C GLY A 228 -13.69 14.83 1.23
N VAL A 229 -14.12 16.09 1.12
CA VAL A 229 -15.27 16.47 0.27
C VAL A 229 -14.81 16.54 -1.19
N LYS A 230 -15.29 15.63 -2.06
CA LYS A 230 -14.90 15.48 -3.48
C LYS A 230 -14.93 16.79 -4.30
N SER A 231 -15.91 17.66 -4.04
CA SER A 231 -16.01 18.96 -4.72
C SER A 231 -15.03 20.02 -4.20
N CYS A 232 -14.37 19.76 -3.08
CA CYS A 232 -13.36 20.64 -2.50
C CYS A 232 -11.96 20.17 -2.88
N ARG A 233 -11.19 21.04 -3.53
CA ARG A 233 -9.82 20.76 -3.96
C ARG A 233 -8.75 21.40 -3.05
N LYS A 234 -9.12 21.80 -1.83
CA LYS A 234 -8.15 22.39 -0.87
C LYS A 234 -7.18 21.32 -0.38
N GLN A 235 -5.89 21.66 -0.41
CA GLN A 235 -4.77 20.80 0.01
C GLN A 235 -4.01 21.36 1.23
N THR A 236 -4.23 22.62 1.58
CA THR A 236 -3.55 23.31 2.69
C THR A 236 -4.53 23.63 3.83
N GLY A 237 -3.97 23.86 5.03
CA GLY A 237 -4.77 24.20 6.22
C GLY A 237 -5.77 23.11 6.61
N LEU A 238 -5.43 21.84 6.34
CA LEU A 238 -6.31 20.71 6.55
C LEU A 238 -6.14 20.13 7.96
N THR A 239 -7.27 19.82 8.59
CA THR A 239 -7.34 19.14 9.88
C THR A 239 -7.69 17.66 9.68
N ALA A 240 -6.96 16.76 10.34
CA ALA A 240 -7.20 15.33 10.24
C ALA A 240 -8.40 14.89 11.09
N CYS A 241 -9.14 13.91 10.61
CA CYS A 241 -10.20 13.24 11.35
C CYS A 241 -9.66 12.72 12.68
N ALA A 242 -10.32 13.05 13.78
CA ALA A 242 -9.81 12.72 15.11
C ALA A 242 -9.72 11.21 15.38
N ALA A 243 -10.53 10.40 14.70
CA ALA A 243 -10.58 8.95 14.86
C ALA A 243 -9.52 8.23 14.00
N CYS A 244 -9.64 8.26 12.68
CA CYS A 244 -8.71 7.54 11.78
C CYS A 244 -7.35 8.23 11.61
N LYS A 245 -7.27 9.54 11.83
CA LYS A 245 -6.08 10.38 11.56
C LYS A 245 -5.59 10.36 10.10
N ILE A 246 -6.44 9.90 9.19
CA ILE A 246 -6.15 9.85 7.75
C ILE A 246 -6.97 10.90 6.99
N GLN A 247 -8.29 10.74 6.92
CA GLN A 247 -9.12 11.68 6.17
C GLN A 247 -8.99 13.10 6.71
N ARG A 248 -8.64 14.05 5.84
CA ARG A 248 -8.48 15.46 6.22
C ARG A 248 -9.60 16.36 5.71
N TYR A 249 -9.80 17.50 6.37
CA TYR A 249 -10.83 18.49 6.03
C TYR A 249 -10.31 19.91 6.22
N CYS A 250 -10.68 20.83 5.31
CA CYS A 250 -10.32 22.25 5.44
C CYS A 250 -11.13 23.01 6.51
N GLY A 251 -12.04 22.31 7.22
CA GLY A 251 -12.87 22.88 8.28
C GLY A 251 -13.92 21.90 8.80
N LYS A 252 -14.52 22.23 9.96
CA LYS A 252 -15.53 21.40 10.63
C LYS A 252 -16.78 21.18 9.77
N ASP A 253 -17.14 22.13 8.92
CA ASP A 253 -18.33 22.03 8.08
C ASP A 253 -18.17 20.95 7.01
N HIS A 254 -17.00 20.87 6.38
CA HIS A 254 -16.69 19.81 5.41
C HIS A 254 -16.62 18.44 6.09
N GLN A 255 -16.08 18.37 7.31
CA GLN A 255 -16.11 17.14 8.11
C GLN A 255 -17.55 16.69 8.41
N LYS A 256 -18.42 17.60 8.88
CA LYS A 256 -19.84 17.31 9.14
C LYS A 256 -20.58 16.87 7.88
N ALA A 257 -20.36 17.55 6.76
CA ALA A 257 -20.97 17.23 5.48
C ALA A 257 -20.55 15.85 4.97
N ASP A 258 -19.29 15.46 5.22
CA ASP A 258 -18.75 14.17 4.82
C ASP A 258 -19.11 13.04 5.80
N TRP A 259 -19.40 13.37 7.07
CA TRP A 259 -19.62 12.41 8.14
C TRP A 259 -20.71 11.38 7.85
N LYS A 260 -21.77 11.76 7.12
CA LYS A 260 -22.83 10.83 6.70
C LYS A 260 -22.31 9.63 5.91
N TYR A 261 -21.14 9.72 5.28
CA TYR A 261 -20.48 8.62 4.58
C TYR A 261 -19.26 8.13 5.34
N HIS A 262 -18.38 9.04 5.77
CA HIS A 262 -17.11 8.67 6.41
C HIS A 262 -17.30 7.79 7.66
N LYS A 263 -18.39 7.97 8.43
CA LYS A 263 -18.69 7.15 9.61
C LYS A 263 -18.81 5.64 9.32
N HIS A 264 -19.17 5.28 8.08
CA HIS A 264 -19.32 3.89 7.65
C HIS A 264 -18.01 3.23 7.29
N ILE A 265 -16.93 4.00 7.13
CA ILE A 265 -15.62 3.47 6.76
C ILE A 265 -14.55 3.79 7.81
N CYS A 266 -14.73 4.82 8.64
CA CYS A 266 -13.73 5.24 9.63
C CYS A 266 -13.39 4.12 10.62
N LYS A 267 -12.17 3.57 10.52
CA LYS A 267 -11.62 2.48 11.34
C LYS A 267 -12.51 1.23 11.41
N LYS A 268 -13.05 0.81 10.27
CA LYS A 268 -13.97 -0.34 10.23
C LYS A 268 -13.32 -1.68 9.90
N GLY A 269 -12.17 -1.68 9.24
CA GLY A 269 -11.57 -2.91 8.73
C GLY A 269 -12.47 -3.61 7.71
N LEU A 270 -12.30 -4.92 7.60
CA LEU A 270 -13.13 -5.79 6.77
C LEU A 270 -14.32 -6.30 7.58
N ALA A 271 -15.53 -6.07 7.08
CA ALA A 271 -16.73 -6.71 7.62
C ALA A 271 -16.77 -8.17 7.11
N GLU A 272 -17.00 -9.13 8.01
CA GLU A 272 -17.05 -10.56 7.65
C GLU A 272 -18.36 -10.96 6.96
N ASP A 273 -19.45 -10.18 7.13
CA ASP A 273 -20.75 -10.41 6.48
C ASP A 273 -21.25 -9.14 5.76
N PRO A 274 -21.54 -9.20 4.45
CA PRO A 274 -22.17 -8.11 3.72
C PRO A 274 -23.70 -8.11 3.91
N GLU A 275 -24.20 -8.21 5.15
CA GLU A 275 -25.59 -7.83 5.39
C GLU A 275 -25.68 -6.30 5.33
N GLU A 276 -26.41 -5.80 4.32
CA GLU A 276 -26.73 -4.39 4.02
C GLU A 276 -25.79 -3.57 3.12
N LEU A 277 -25.20 -4.17 2.09
CA LEU A 277 -24.85 -3.40 0.87
C LEU A 277 -25.55 -4.02 -0.35
N PRO A 278 -26.38 -3.27 -1.09
CA PRO A 278 -27.12 -3.82 -2.22
C PRO A 278 -26.15 -4.42 -3.25
N ALA A 279 -26.38 -5.69 -3.57
CA ALA A 279 -25.53 -6.47 -4.46
C ALA A 279 -25.37 -5.80 -5.84
N MET A 280 -24.13 -5.55 -6.26
CA MET A 280 -23.79 -5.27 -7.64
C MET A 280 -23.33 -6.57 -8.30
N THR A 281 -24.13 -7.10 -9.23
CA THR A 281 -23.87 -8.37 -9.92
C THR A 281 -22.74 -8.25 -10.96
N SER A 282 -22.13 -9.40 -11.30
CA SER A 282 -21.07 -9.54 -12.31
C SER A 282 -21.46 -9.03 -13.72
N GLU A 283 -22.76 -8.93 -14.00
CA GLU A 283 -23.30 -8.31 -15.21
C GLU A 283 -22.95 -6.81 -15.31
N ASN A 284 -22.79 -6.10 -14.19
CA ASN A 284 -22.47 -4.67 -14.18
C ASN A 284 -21.00 -4.36 -14.51
N LEU A 285 -20.07 -5.31 -14.28
CA LEU A 285 -18.65 -5.13 -14.63
C LEU A 285 -18.38 -5.36 -16.13
N LEU A 286 -19.09 -6.29 -16.76
CA LEU A 286 -18.90 -6.62 -18.18
C LEU A 286 -19.62 -5.64 -19.13
N ALA A 287 -20.59 -4.88 -18.63
CA ALA A 287 -21.32 -3.88 -19.42
C ALA A 287 -20.53 -2.58 -19.68
N GLN A 288 -19.40 -2.35 -19.00
CA GLN A 288 -18.62 -1.10 -19.10
C GLN A 288 -17.28 -1.24 -19.86
N THR A 289 -17.01 -2.40 -20.47
CA THR A 289 -15.80 -2.63 -21.28
C THR A 289 -16.07 -2.73 -22.79
N ARG A 290 -17.14 -2.10 -23.28
CA ARG A 290 -17.28 -1.81 -24.72
C ARG A 290 -17.05 -0.31 -24.96
N PRO A 291 -16.29 0.05 -26.00
CA PRO A 291 -15.84 1.42 -26.23
C PRO A 291 -16.98 2.42 -26.41
#